data_AF-A0A9E5FG78-F1
#
_entry.id   AF-A0A9E5FG78-F1
#
_cell.length_a   1.000
_cell.length_b   1.000
_cell.length_c   1.000
_cell.angle_alpha   90.00
_cell.angle_beta   90.00
_cell.angle_gamma   90.00
#
_symmetry.space_group_name_H-M   'P 1'
#
loop_
_entity.id
_entity.type
_entity.pdbx_description
1 polymer ?
#
loop_
_entity_poly.entity_id
_entity_poly.type
_entity_poly.pdbx_seq_one_letter_code
_entity_poly.pdbx_strand_id
1 'polypeptide(L)'
;MADPQTDYEQERHPEEVLLLRVANSMPDGFRPAGFAQLAGVDLDFVLTVLDQLHEQGLVQRIPPNPENTDSQLLIGLTQAGANLVNNPDALALWVEGRIRALELMHDLGRIAQPAEFQWATRGLLLLIAIDFGIGAILALNAGMISAFLFNPNEPGLLPIYKSIGLFVPDDPHAWWGLISAGFVHLGLIHLLVNSYSLNSLGKLSEALWGPVGFILIFIASVWSGFALMAAVSPGAGGGASGGICGLLGAMGAWLVINRNHLPADVRRGWTRALVINGILIGAMSLIPGISAMGHLGGALGGAMVGWALALMARGGNSRPMGASILLGAVVAMGLLGQYGMEHASASGWADAGEIPRLNQHLVPEMAKWLRTFHQGEENHWQPLLMRDKYRRNEVASGEAATLADASRSTSGPLLVEWTETTVKGKVTQQARTLAMALLKTSNDYLEVVAEALRAGRDWPMERDREIIEKRGIRRRAEKAWRDLLESNRDQPDTGDVEP
;
A
#
# COMPACT_ATOMS: atom_id res chain seq x y z
N MET A 1 -58.96 -31.12 32.44
CA MET A 1 -58.30 -30.38 31.34
C MET A 1 -56.82 -30.57 31.57
N ALA A 2 -56.16 -31.36 30.73
CA ALA A 2 -54.72 -31.55 30.80
C ALA A 2 -54.03 -30.25 30.37
N ASP A 3 -52.99 -29.85 31.10
CA ASP A 3 -52.19 -28.67 30.82
C ASP A 3 -51.37 -28.89 29.51
N PRO A 4 -51.58 -28.08 28.46
CA PRO A 4 -50.91 -28.26 27.17
C PRO A 4 -49.38 -28.13 27.21
N GLN A 5 -48.79 -27.67 28.33
CA GLN A 5 -47.33 -27.60 28.48
C GLN A 5 -46.67 -28.94 28.84
N THR A 6 -47.43 -29.92 29.33
CA THR A 6 -46.85 -31.19 29.84
C THR A 6 -46.49 -32.20 28.74
N ASP A 7 -47.10 -32.13 27.56
CA ASP A 7 -46.76 -33.00 26.42
C ASP A 7 -45.57 -32.50 25.58
N TYR A 8 -45.17 -31.23 25.71
CA TYR A 8 -44.09 -30.62 24.92
C TYR A 8 -42.68 -30.78 25.54
N GLU A 9 -42.59 -31.21 26.81
CA GLU A 9 -41.31 -31.42 27.51
C GLU A 9 -40.78 -32.86 27.41
N GLN A 10 -41.58 -33.82 26.93
CA GLN A 10 -41.19 -35.24 26.88
C GLN A 10 -40.23 -35.61 25.74
N GLU A 11 -40.05 -34.73 24.74
CA GLU A 11 -39.13 -34.96 23.60
C GLU A 11 -37.82 -34.16 23.65
N ARG A 12 -37.60 -33.32 24.68
CA ARG A 12 -36.37 -32.51 24.78
C ARG A 12 -35.25 -33.21 25.53
N HIS A 13 -34.01 -32.95 25.09
CA HIS A 13 -32.82 -33.50 25.72
C HIS A 13 -32.70 -33.01 27.18
N PRO A 14 -32.33 -33.86 28.16
CA PRO A 14 -32.29 -33.47 29.57
C PRO A 14 -31.40 -32.25 29.87
N GLU A 15 -30.28 -32.11 29.15
CA GLU A 15 -29.39 -30.95 29.28
C GLU A 15 -30.06 -29.65 28.81
N GLU A 16 -30.88 -29.69 27.74
CA GLU A 16 -31.60 -28.52 27.23
C GLU A 16 -32.66 -28.05 28.23
N VAL A 17 -33.43 -28.99 28.77
CA VAL A 17 -34.48 -28.71 29.76
C VAL A 17 -33.87 -28.05 30.99
N LEU A 18 -32.81 -28.63 31.56
CA LEU A 18 -32.17 -28.05 32.75
C LEU A 18 -31.50 -26.72 32.47
N LEU A 19 -30.86 -26.53 31.31
CA LEU A 19 -30.26 -25.25 30.94
C LEU A 19 -31.31 -24.13 30.86
N LEU A 20 -32.46 -24.39 30.23
CA LEU A 20 -33.57 -23.43 30.15
C LEU A 20 -34.20 -23.16 31.53
N ARG A 21 -34.29 -24.17 32.40
CA ARG A 21 -34.77 -24.00 33.77
C ARG A 21 -33.81 -23.15 34.61
N VAL A 22 -32.51 -23.31 34.42
CA VAL A 22 -31.49 -22.46 35.05
C VAL A 22 -31.65 -21.01 34.58
N ALA A 23 -31.84 -20.80 33.27
CA ALA A 23 -32.05 -19.47 32.70
C ALA A 23 -33.29 -18.76 33.26
N ASN A 24 -34.42 -19.47 33.35
CA ASN A 24 -35.68 -18.95 33.88
C ASN A 24 -35.65 -18.66 35.38
N SER A 25 -34.63 -19.16 36.10
CA SER A 25 -34.45 -18.93 37.54
C SER A 25 -33.53 -17.74 37.84
N MET A 26 -32.99 -17.08 36.81
CA MET A 26 -32.18 -15.87 36.98
C MET A 26 -33.09 -14.66 37.26
N PRO A 27 -32.69 -13.70 38.12
CA PRO A 27 -31.36 -13.57 38.75
C PRO A 27 -31.19 -14.35 40.06
N ASP A 28 -32.25 -14.92 40.61
CA ASP A 28 -32.26 -15.50 41.97
C ASP A 28 -31.47 -16.81 42.09
N GLY A 29 -31.20 -17.48 40.96
CA GLY A 29 -30.42 -18.70 40.88
C GLY A 29 -31.29 -19.96 40.98
N PHE A 30 -30.88 -20.99 40.25
CA PHE A 30 -31.56 -22.28 40.20
C PHE A 30 -31.21 -23.14 41.42
N ARG A 31 -32.22 -23.73 42.04
CA ARG A 31 -32.10 -24.62 43.21
C ARG A 31 -32.36 -26.08 42.81
N PRO A 32 -31.31 -26.95 42.66
CA PRO A 32 -31.47 -28.31 42.18
C PRO A 32 -32.38 -29.19 43.05
N ALA A 33 -32.23 -29.12 44.38
CA ALA A 33 -33.03 -29.90 45.32
C ALA A 33 -34.52 -29.53 45.29
N GLY A 34 -34.83 -28.23 45.18
CA GLY A 34 -36.20 -27.74 45.06
C GLY A 34 -36.86 -28.17 43.75
N PHE A 35 -36.11 -28.11 42.64
CA PHE A 35 -36.59 -28.60 41.34
C PHE A 35 -36.84 -30.11 41.36
N ALA A 36 -35.90 -30.91 41.87
CA ALA A 36 -36.04 -32.37 41.95
C ALA A 36 -37.30 -32.78 42.72
N GLN A 37 -37.56 -32.13 43.85
CA GLN A 37 -38.76 -32.36 44.66
C GLN A 37 -40.06 -31.98 43.93
N LEU A 38 -40.08 -30.84 43.25
CA LEU A 38 -41.28 -30.36 42.53
C LEU A 38 -41.58 -31.16 41.26
N ALA A 39 -40.54 -31.53 40.52
CA ALA A 39 -40.65 -32.29 39.27
C ALA A 39 -40.77 -33.80 39.50
N GLY A 40 -40.61 -34.29 40.74
CA GLY A 40 -40.67 -35.71 41.06
C GLY A 40 -39.54 -36.54 40.42
N VAL A 41 -38.38 -35.92 40.21
CA VAL A 41 -37.19 -36.56 39.61
C VAL A 41 -36.09 -36.74 40.64
N ASP A 42 -35.22 -37.73 40.41
CA ASP A 42 -34.10 -38.00 41.31
C ASP A 42 -33.09 -36.85 41.35
N LEU A 43 -32.65 -36.47 42.54
CA LEU A 43 -31.72 -35.36 42.73
C LEU A 43 -30.35 -35.68 42.15
N ASP A 44 -29.88 -36.93 42.27
CA ASP A 44 -28.58 -37.33 41.73
C ASP A 44 -28.55 -37.26 40.20
N PHE A 45 -29.67 -37.58 39.55
CA PHE A 45 -29.84 -37.38 38.11
C PHE A 45 -29.74 -35.89 37.73
N VAL A 46 -30.45 -35.01 38.42
CA VAL A 46 -30.40 -33.55 38.17
C VAL A 46 -28.98 -33.02 38.36
N LEU A 47 -28.30 -33.43 39.43
CA LEU A 47 -26.91 -33.02 39.69
C LEU A 47 -25.95 -33.52 38.62
N THR A 48 -26.10 -34.76 38.15
CA THR A 48 -25.26 -35.33 37.08
C THR A 48 -25.36 -34.50 35.79
N VAL A 49 -26.57 -34.13 35.39
CA VAL A 49 -26.78 -33.32 34.17
C VAL A 49 -26.27 -31.88 34.36
N LEU A 50 -26.41 -31.30 35.56
CA LEU A 50 -25.83 -30.00 35.87
C LEU A 50 -24.29 -30.02 35.87
N ASP A 51 -23.68 -31.10 36.33
CA ASP A 51 -22.22 -31.28 36.28
C ASP A 51 -21.75 -31.40 34.81
N GLN A 52 -22.49 -32.09 33.95
CA GLN A 52 -22.21 -32.12 32.49
C GLN A 52 -22.30 -30.72 31.87
N LEU A 53 -23.34 -29.96 32.19
CA LEU A 53 -23.49 -28.56 31.74
C LEU A 53 -22.37 -27.67 32.29
N HIS A 54 -21.86 -27.96 33.49
CA HIS A 54 -20.76 -27.25 34.12
C HIS A 54 -19.42 -27.57 33.44
N GLU A 55 -19.15 -28.84 33.13
CA GLU A 55 -17.98 -29.28 32.35
C GLU A 55 -17.96 -28.67 30.95
N GLN A 56 -19.14 -28.47 30.36
CA GLN A 56 -19.33 -27.74 29.10
C GLN A 56 -19.16 -26.22 29.24
N GLY A 57 -19.11 -25.68 30.46
CA GLY A 57 -18.94 -24.25 30.73
C GLY A 57 -20.21 -23.42 30.55
N LEU A 58 -21.40 -24.03 30.54
CA LEU A 58 -22.69 -23.35 30.35
C LEU A 58 -23.32 -22.85 31.66
N VAL A 59 -23.04 -23.54 32.77
CA VAL A 59 -23.52 -23.19 34.10
C VAL A 59 -22.38 -23.08 35.10
N GLN A 60 -22.61 -22.33 36.18
CA GLN A 60 -21.65 -22.12 37.26
C GLN A 60 -22.36 -22.10 38.61
N ARG A 61 -21.63 -22.46 39.68
CA ARG A 61 -22.13 -22.33 41.05
C ARG A 61 -22.12 -20.86 41.47
N ILE A 62 -23.24 -20.38 42.01
CA ILE A 62 -23.34 -19.02 42.55
C ILE A 62 -22.73 -19.04 43.96
N PRO A 63 -21.74 -18.18 44.27
CA PRO A 63 -21.18 -18.11 45.61
C PRO A 63 -22.26 -17.68 46.62
N PRO A 64 -22.25 -18.23 47.85
CA PRO A 64 -23.20 -17.83 48.88
C PRO A 64 -23.03 -16.34 49.20
N ASN A 65 -24.15 -15.59 49.16
CA ASN A 65 -24.20 -14.19 49.57
C ASN A 65 -24.13 -14.10 51.11
N PRO A 66 -23.27 -13.27 51.72
CA PRO A 66 -23.23 -13.08 53.18
C PRO A 66 -24.57 -12.64 53.82
N GLU A 67 -25.52 -12.10 53.05
CA GLU A 67 -26.86 -11.76 53.53
C GLU A 67 -27.88 -12.92 53.46
N ASN A 68 -27.52 -14.04 52.82
CA ASN A 68 -28.38 -15.19 52.63
C ASN A 68 -27.84 -16.39 53.42
N THR A 69 -28.46 -16.67 54.57
CA THR A 69 -28.06 -17.75 55.51
C THR A 69 -28.41 -19.17 55.03
N ASP A 70 -29.07 -19.29 53.88
CA ASP A 70 -29.52 -20.56 53.34
C ASP A 70 -28.35 -21.26 52.61
N SER A 71 -27.84 -22.36 53.17
CA SER A 71 -26.64 -23.09 52.71
C SER A 71 -26.87 -23.89 51.41
N GLN A 72 -27.90 -23.55 50.64
CA GLN A 72 -28.36 -24.33 49.51
C GLN A 72 -27.50 -24.07 48.28
N LEU A 73 -27.20 -25.13 47.53
CA LEU A 73 -26.49 -25.05 46.25
C LEU A 73 -27.33 -24.25 45.26
N LEU A 74 -26.79 -23.12 44.79
CA LEU A 74 -27.37 -22.29 43.74
C LEU A 74 -26.55 -22.41 42.46
N ILE A 75 -27.24 -22.60 41.35
CA ILE A 75 -26.65 -22.67 40.01
C ILE A 75 -27.12 -21.48 39.19
N GLY A 76 -26.19 -20.82 38.51
CA GLY A 76 -26.47 -19.73 37.59
C GLY A 76 -25.89 -20.02 36.21
N LEU A 77 -26.26 -19.18 35.24
CA LEU A 77 -25.66 -19.22 33.90
C LEU A 77 -24.26 -18.62 33.89
N THR A 78 -23.38 -19.20 33.08
CA THR A 78 -22.19 -18.47 32.59
C THR A 78 -22.60 -17.54 31.44
N GLN A 79 -21.67 -16.71 30.97
CA GLN A 79 -21.92 -15.91 29.76
C GLN A 79 -22.21 -16.78 28.53
N ALA A 80 -21.55 -17.94 28.41
CA ALA A 80 -21.78 -18.87 27.30
C ALA A 80 -23.18 -19.51 27.37
N GLY A 81 -23.62 -19.93 28.57
CA GLY A 81 -24.97 -20.43 28.78
C GLY A 81 -26.04 -19.38 28.48
N ALA A 82 -25.83 -18.13 28.91
CA ALA A 82 -26.73 -17.03 28.59
C ALA A 82 -26.80 -16.74 27.09
N ASN A 83 -25.67 -16.76 26.38
CA ASN A 83 -25.65 -16.56 24.93
C ASN A 83 -26.33 -17.72 24.18
N LEU A 84 -26.18 -18.97 24.65
CA LEU A 84 -26.81 -20.15 24.08
C LEU A 84 -28.33 -20.08 24.17
N VAL A 85 -28.85 -19.81 25.37
CA VAL A 85 -30.30 -19.77 25.63
C VAL A 85 -30.98 -18.61 24.89
N ASN A 86 -30.27 -17.49 24.71
CA ASN A 86 -30.81 -16.33 23.99
C ASN A 86 -30.73 -16.45 22.46
N ASN A 87 -30.18 -17.54 21.91
CA ASN A 87 -30.08 -17.78 20.47
C ASN A 87 -30.72 -19.15 20.11
N PRO A 88 -31.99 -19.16 19.63
CA PRO A 88 -32.72 -20.39 19.33
C PRO A 88 -32.03 -21.31 18.31
N ASP A 89 -31.36 -20.74 17.31
CA ASP A 89 -30.66 -21.51 16.27
C ASP A 89 -29.39 -22.17 16.83
N ALA A 90 -28.65 -21.45 17.68
CA ALA A 90 -27.48 -22.00 18.36
C ALA A 90 -27.89 -23.09 19.37
N LEU A 91 -29.00 -22.89 20.08
CA LEU A 91 -29.55 -23.89 21.00
C LEU A 91 -29.90 -25.18 20.26
N ALA A 92 -30.59 -25.10 19.12
CA ALA A 92 -30.93 -26.27 18.30
C ALA A 92 -29.67 -27.02 17.81
N LEU A 93 -28.67 -26.29 17.29
CA LEU A 93 -27.41 -26.90 16.83
C LEU A 93 -26.60 -27.55 17.95
N TRP A 94 -26.66 -27.00 19.17
CA TRP A 94 -25.98 -27.56 20.34
C TRP A 94 -26.67 -28.85 20.80
N VAL A 95 -28.01 -28.87 20.84
CA VAL A 95 -28.80 -30.09 21.16
C VAL A 95 -28.53 -31.21 20.15
N GLU A 96 -28.36 -30.87 18.88
CA GLU A 96 -27.95 -31.83 17.82
C GLU A 96 -26.49 -32.29 17.93
N GLY A 97 -25.71 -31.78 18.89
CA GLY A 97 -24.29 -32.09 19.07
C GLY A 97 -23.38 -31.53 17.98
N ARG A 98 -23.86 -30.58 17.17
CA ARG A 98 -23.14 -30.01 16.01
C ARG A 98 -22.21 -28.86 16.39
N ILE A 99 -22.41 -28.25 17.55
CA ILE A 99 -21.55 -27.22 18.12
C ILE A 99 -21.26 -27.53 19.58
N ARG A 100 -20.06 -27.19 20.07
CA ARG A 100 -19.68 -27.38 21.48
C ARG A 100 -19.85 -26.08 22.26
N ALA A 101 -20.24 -26.16 23.52
CA ALA A 101 -20.36 -25.00 24.42
C ALA A 101 -19.07 -24.16 24.56
N LEU A 102 -17.89 -24.79 24.41
CA LEU A 102 -16.61 -24.09 24.38
C LEU A 102 -16.45 -23.17 23.15
N GLU A 103 -17.15 -23.46 22.05
CA GLU A 103 -17.21 -22.60 20.85
C GLU A 103 -18.09 -21.36 21.12
N LEU A 104 -19.07 -21.47 22.02
CA LEU A 104 -19.91 -20.35 22.46
C LEU A 104 -19.24 -19.39 23.44
N MET A 105 -18.22 -19.84 24.18
CA MET A 105 -17.46 -19.00 25.12
C MET A 105 -16.70 -17.87 24.43
N HIS A 106 -16.42 -17.98 23.13
CA HIS A 106 -15.45 -17.10 22.48
C HIS A 106 -16.02 -15.91 21.70
N ASP A 107 -17.19 -15.98 21.03
CA ASP A 107 -17.82 -14.82 20.36
C ASP A 107 -19.04 -15.25 19.51
N LEU A 108 -20.22 -15.41 20.12
CA LEU A 108 -21.50 -15.45 19.38
C LEU A 108 -21.98 -14.06 18.91
N GLY A 109 -21.03 -13.19 18.56
CA GLY A 109 -21.27 -12.12 17.60
C GLY A 109 -20.89 -12.51 16.16
N ARG A 110 -20.20 -13.65 15.94
CA ARG A 110 -19.57 -13.97 14.64
C ARG A 110 -19.54 -15.44 14.21
N ILE A 111 -20.04 -16.39 15.00
CA ILE A 111 -20.13 -17.78 14.52
C ILE A 111 -21.34 -17.87 13.58
N ALA A 112 -21.02 -18.07 12.30
CA ALA A 112 -21.92 -18.27 11.17
C ALA A 112 -22.72 -17.04 10.69
N GLN A 113 -22.03 -16.02 10.19
CA GLN A 113 -22.45 -15.56 8.86
C GLN A 113 -22.22 -16.77 7.94
N PRO A 114 -23.23 -17.31 7.25
CA PRO A 114 -22.99 -18.39 6.31
C PRO A 114 -21.88 -17.97 5.35
N ALA A 115 -21.11 -18.94 4.85
CA ALA A 115 -20.06 -18.77 3.83
C ALA A 115 -20.53 -18.03 2.55
N GLU A 116 -21.80 -17.63 2.48
CA GLU A 116 -22.48 -17.01 1.37
C GLU A 116 -22.13 -15.53 1.16
N PHE A 117 -21.72 -14.77 2.19
CA PHE A 117 -21.45 -13.32 2.06
C PHE A 117 -20.02 -12.90 2.42
N GLN A 118 -19.02 -13.55 1.82
CA GLN A 118 -17.62 -13.09 1.78
C GLN A 118 -17.42 -11.98 0.74
N TRP A 119 -18.30 -10.97 0.77
CA TRP A 119 -18.41 -9.98 -0.29
C TRP A 119 -17.20 -9.05 -0.31
N ALA A 120 -16.55 -8.80 0.84
CA ALA A 120 -15.39 -7.93 0.89
C ALA A 120 -14.19 -8.62 0.23
N THR A 121 -13.95 -9.91 0.54
CA THR A 121 -12.88 -10.68 -0.11
C THR A 121 -13.12 -10.77 -1.63
N ARG A 122 -14.33 -11.12 -2.05
CA ARG A 122 -14.70 -11.18 -3.47
C ARG A 122 -14.61 -9.82 -4.14
N GLY A 123 -14.99 -8.75 -3.44
CA GLY A 123 -14.90 -7.37 -3.92
C GLY A 123 -13.46 -6.94 -4.18
N LEU A 124 -12.54 -7.20 -3.26
CA LEU A 124 -11.12 -6.90 -3.47
C LEU A 124 -10.53 -7.72 -4.64
N LEU A 125 -10.85 -9.01 -4.74
CA LEU A 125 -10.44 -9.84 -5.87
C LEU A 125 -10.98 -9.31 -7.21
N LEU A 126 -12.24 -8.87 -7.23
CA LEU A 126 -12.84 -8.27 -8.41
C LEU A 126 -12.15 -6.96 -8.79
N LEU A 127 -11.85 -6.08 -7.82
CA LEU A 127 -11.13 -4.83 -8.07
C LEU A 127 -9.74 -5.09 -8.65
N ILE A 128 -9.00 -6.05 -8.07
CA ILE A 128 -7.70 -6.50 -8.59
C ILE A 128 -7.82 -7.01 -10.03
N ALA A 129 -8.83 -7.84 -10.32
CA ALA A 129 -9.05 -8.38 -11.66
C ALA A 129 -9.43 -7.28 -12.67
N ILE A 130 -10.26 -6.31 -12.28
CA ILE A 130 -10.63 -5.16 -13.12
C ILE A 130 -9.40 -4.32 -13.42
N ASP A 131 -8.61 -3.96 -12.41
CA ASP A 131 -7.40 -3.15 -12.57
C ASP A 131 -6.39 -3.81 -13.53
N PHE A 132 -6.12 -5.11 -13.31
CA PHE A 132 -5.26 -5.89 -14.20
C PHE A 132 -5.83 -5.97 -15.62
N GLY A 133 -7.15 -6.10 -15.77
CA GLY A 133 -7.84 -6.10 -17.07
C GLY A 133 -7.69 -4.77 -17.81
N ILE A 134 -7.79 -3.65 -17.11
CA ILE A 134 -7.55 -2.31 -17.67
C ILE A 134 -6.09 -2.21 -18.13
N GLY A 135 -5.12 -2.63 -17.30
CA GLY A 135 -3.71 -2.68 -17.67
C GLY A 135 -3.45 -3.54 -18.91
N ALA A 136 -4.09 -4.71 -19.01
CA ALA A 136 -3.98 -5.60 -20.17
C ALA A 136 -4.54 -4.96 -21.45
N ILE A 137 -5.67 -4.24 -21.37
CA ILE A 137 -6.23 -3.51 -22.52
C ILE A 137 -5.27 -2.41 -22.98
N LEU A 138 -4.70 -1.64 -22.05
CA LEU A 138 -3.73 -0.59 -22.37
C LEU A 138 -2.46 -1.17 -23.01
N ALA A 139 -1.94 -2.28 -22.46
CA ALA A 139 -0.80 -2.99 -23.02
C ALA A 139 -1.08 -3.58 -24.39
N LEU A 140 -2.29 -4.10 -24.62
CA LEU A 140 -2.72 -4.58 -25.94
C LEU A 140 -2.71 -3.44 -26.97
N ASN A 141 -3.28 -2.28 -26.62
CA ASN A 141 -3.28 -1.10 -27.49
C ASN A 141 -1.87 -0.57 -27.80
N ALA A 142 -0.93 -0.77 -26.88
CA ALA A 142 0.48 -0.42 -27.06
C ALA A 142 1.31 -1.51 -27.78
N GLY A 143 0.73 -2.67 -28.14
CA GLY A 143 1.45 -3.79 -28.74
C GLY A 143 2.34 -4.56 -27.74
N MET A 144 2.13 -4.38 -26.44
CA MET A 144 2.97 -4.88 -25.34
C MET A 144 2.32 -5.99 -24.50
N ILE A 145 1.20 -6.56 -24.93
CA ILE A 145 0.43 -7.54 -24.12
C ILE A 145 1.27 -8.75 -23.66
N SER A 146 2.16 -9.27 -24.53
CA SER A 146 3.03 -10.39 -24.15
C SER A 146 3.99 -10.02 -23.03
N ALA A 147 4.56 -8.80 -23.08
CA ALA A 147 5.43 -8.30 -22.03
C ALA A 147 4.64 -8.09 -20.74
N PHE A 148 3.47 -7.45 -20.81
CA PHE A 148 2.61 -7.22 -19.64
C PHE A 148 2.25 -8.50 -18.89
N LEU A 149 2.05 -9.62 -19.61
CA LEU A 149 1.68 -10.90 -19.00
C LEU A 149 2.88 -11.70 -18.47
N PHE A 150 4.03 -11.68 -19.17
CA PHE A 150 5.12 -12.64 -18.95
C PHE A 150 6.51 -12.03 -18.77
N ASN A 151 6.69 -10.76 -19.09
CA ASN A 151 7.93 -10.01 -18.89
C ASN A 151 7.62 -8.62 -18.29
N PRO A 152 7.18 -8.56 -17.02
CA PRO A 152 6.71 -7.31 -16.42
C PRO A 152 7.80 -6.25 -16.22
N ASN A 153 9.07 -6.63 -16.36
CA ASN A 153 10.22 -5.75 -16.23
C ASN A 153 10.53 -4.97 -17.53
N GLU A 154 9.75 -5.18 -18.59
CA GLU A 154 9.95 -4.46 -19.84
C GLU A 154 9.76 -2.93 -19.66
N PRO A 155 10.78 -2.08 -19.92
CA PRO A 155 10.74 -0.65 -19.61
C PRO A 155 9.55 0.11 -20.19
N GLY A 156 9.05 -0.29 -21.37
CA GLY A 156 7.88 0.34 -21.99
C GLY A 156 6.57 0.16 -21.20
N LEU A 157 6.50 -0.75 -20.22
CA LEU A 157 5.30 -0.99 -19.42
C LEU A 157 5.14 -0.03 -18.25
N LEU A 158 6.21 0.65 -17.82
CA LEU A 158 6.17 1.55 -16.66
C LEU A 158 5.08 2.65 -16.79
N PRO A 159 4.89 3.32 -17.94
CA PRO A 159 3.80 4.28 -18.12
C PRO A 159 2.41 3.64 -17.97
N ILE A 160 2.24 2.41 -18.45
CA ILE A 160 0.97 1.66 -18.34
C ILE A 160 0.70 1.34 -16.87
N TYR A 161 1.66 0.75 -16.17
CA TYR A 161 1.52 0.45 -14.75
C TYR A 161 1.27 1.70 -13.92
N LYS A 162 1.98 2.80 -14.18
CA LYS A 162 1.75 4.08 -13.51
C LYS A 162 0.32 4.59 -13.74
N SER A 163 -0.22 4.43 -14.95
CA SER A 163 -1.59 4.87 -15.27
C SER A 163 -2.70 4.12 -14.53
N ILE A 164 -2.43 2.87 -14.11
CA ILE A 164 -3.37 2.06 -13.31
C ILE A 164 -3.05 2.12 -11.80
N GLY A 165 -2.14 2.99 -11.37
CA GLY A 165 -1.91 3.26 -9.94
C GLY A 165 -0.70 2.55 -9.33
N LEU A 166 0.30 2.16 -10.13
CA LEU A 166 1.57 1.66 -9.60
C LEU A 166 2.19 2.72 -8.67
N PHE A 167 2.76 2.27 -7.56
CA PHE A 167 3.57 3.14 -6.73
C PHE A 167 4.85 3.47 -7.48
N VAL A 168 5.08 4.76 -7.71
CA VAL A 168 6.33 5.29 -8.22
C VAL A 168 6.74 6.42 -7.28
N PRO A 169 7.94 6.36 -6.66
CA PRO A 169 8.39 7.38 -5.71
C PRO A 169 8.85 8.67 -6.40
N ASP A 170 8.22 9.06 -7.51
CA ASP A 170 8.59 10.23 -8.28
C ASP A 170 7.79 11.48 -7.89
N ASP A 171 6.85 11.41 -6.96
CA ASP A 171 6.13 12.58 -6.48
C ASP A 171 5.83 12.50 -4.98
N PRO A 172 6.43 13.36 -4.12
CA PRO A 172 6.17 13.33 -2.68
C PRO A 172 4.70 13.62 -2.32
N HIS A 173 3.92 14.17 -3.26
CA HIS A 173 2.51 14.44 -3.07
C HIS A 173 1.59 13.32 -3.60
N ALA A 174 2.13 12.25 -4.19
CA ALA A 174 1.36 11.13 -4.73
C ALA A 174 0.99 10.07 -3.67
N TRP A 175 0.44 10.51 -2.53
CA TRP A 175 0.07 9.66 -1.39
C TRP A 175 -0.91 8.55 -1.74
N TRP A 176 -1.78 8.78 -2.73
CA TRP A 176 -2.70 7.77 -3.22
C TRP A 176 -1.97 6.53 -3.77
N GLY A 177 -0.72 6.68 -4.21
CA GLY A 177 0.15 5.59 -4.65
C GLY A 177 0.39 4.54 -3.56
N LEU A 178 0.43 4.94 -2.28
CA LEU A 178 0.63 4.03 -1.15
C LEU A 178 -0.55 3.05 -0.96
N ILE A 179 -1.73 3.36 -1.47
CA ILE A 179 -2.92 2.50 -1.42
C ILE A 179 -3.16 1.82 -2.78
N SER A 180 -3.21 2.61 -3.86
CA SER A 180 -3.56 2.13 -5.20
C SER A 180 -2.62 1.03 -5.69
N ALA A 181 -1.34 1.11 -5.33
CA ALA A 181 -0.37 0.08 -5.69
C ALA A 181 -0.69 -1.29 -5.12
N GLY A 182 -1.49 -1.40 -4.06
CA GLY A 182 -1.97 -2.68 -3.54
C GLY A 182 -2.88 -3.46 -4.49
N PHE A 183 -3.39 -2.80 -5.53
CA PHE A 183 -4.31 -3.40 -6.52
C PHE A 183 -3.62 -3.72 -7.86
N VAL A 184 -2.50 -3.04 -8.15
CA VAL A 184 -1.71 -3.25 -9.37
C VAL A 184 -0.89 -4.53 -9.29
N HIS A 185 -0.88 -5.33 -10.36
CA HIS A 185 -0.11 -6.57 -10.42
C HIS A 185 0.81 -6.62 -11.64
N LEU A 186 2.08 -6.93 -11.37
CA LEU A 186 3.15 -7.03 -12.35
C LEU A 186 3.26 -8.45 -12.92
N GLY A 187 2.52 -8.73 -14.00
CA GLY A 187 2.53 -10.04 -14.67
C GLY A 187 1.47 -11.02 -14.16
N LEU A 188 1.22 -12.05 -14.97
CA LEU A 188 0.12 -12.99 -14.74
C LEU A 188 0.35 -13.89 -13.52
N ILE A 189 1.57 -14.40 -13.33
CA ILE A 189 1.89 -15.27 -12.19
C ILE A 189 1.73 -14.50 -10.87
N HIS A 190 2.18 -13.24 -10.84
CA HIS A 190 2.06 -12.39 -9.67
C HIS A 190 0.58 -12.14 -9.30
N LEU A 191 -0.28 -11.89 -10.29
CA LEU A 191 -1.74 -11.80 -10.10
C LEU A 191 -2.32 -13.09 -9.51
N LEU A 192 -2.00 -14.24 -10.10
CA LEU A 192 -2.60 -15.52 -9.70
C LEU A 192 -2.22 -15.91 -8.26
N VAL A 193 -0.94 -15.75 -7.88
CA VAL A 193 -0.46 -16.09 -6.53
C VAL A 193 -1.11 -15.19 -5.48
N ASN A 194 -1.19 -13.88 -5.72
CA ASN A 194 -1.87 -12.97 -4.79
C ASN A 194 -3.36 -13.22 -4.72
N SER A 195 -4.02 -13.47 -5.85
CA SER A 195 -5.46 -13.75 -5.88
C SER A 195 -5.80 -15.03 -5.12
N TYR A 196 -4.99 -16.08 -5.28
CA TYR A 196 -5.14 -17.31 -4.50
C TYR A 196 -4.94 -17.07 -3.00
N SER A 197 -3.86 -16.36 -2.65
CA SER A 197 -3.51 -16.08 -1.26
C SER A 197 -4.55 -15.19 -0.56
N LEU A 198 -5.01 -14.14 -1.24
CA LEU A 198 -6.07 -13.24 -0.76
C LEU A 198 -7.41 -13.98 -0.65
N ASN A 199 -7.75 -14.85 -1.59
CA ASN A 199 -8.94 -15.68 -1.48
C ASN A 199 -8.89 -16.62 -0.27
N SER A 200 -7.72 -17.19 0.04
CA SER A 200 -7.57 -18.09 1.19
C SER A 200 -7.59 -17.33 2.52
N LEU A 201 -6.71 -16.34 2.67
CA LEU A 201 -6.53 -15.60 3.92
C LEU A 201 -7.62 -14.55 4.12
N GLY A 202 -8.10 -13.91 3.06
CA GLY A 202 -9.17 -12.91 3.11
C GLY A 202 -10.47 -13.50 3.64
N LYS A 203 -10.87 -14.71 3.20
CA LYS A 203 -12.05 -15.39 3.73
C LYS A 203 -11.96 -15.66 5.23
N LEU A 204 -10.80 -16.11 5.68
CA LEU A 204 -10.55 -16.36 7.10
C LEU A 204 -10.54 -15.06 7.89
N SER A 205 -9.91 -14.01 7.37
CA SER A 205 -9.90 -12.68 7.99
C SER A 205 -11.28 -12.04 8.04
N GLU A 206 -12.07 -12.13 6.97
CA GLU A 206 -13.44 -11.61 6.93
C GLU A 206 -14.34 -12.33 7.94
N ALA A 207 -14.15 -13.64 8.15
CA ALA A 207 -14.84 -14.38 9.20
C ALA A 207 -14.41 -13.93 10.62
N LEU A 208 -13.11 -13.68 10.83
CA LEU A 208 -12.57 -13.27 12.14
C LEU A 208 -12.94 -11.82 12.51
N TRP A 209 -12.81 -10.87 11.57
CA TRP A 209 -12.94 -9.44 11.81
C TRP A 209 -14.19 -8.80 11.21
N GLY A 210 -15.02 -9.55 10.49
CA GLY A 210 -16.10 -9.01 9.66
C GLY A 210 -15.55 -8.27 8.42
N PRO A 211 -16.43 -7.90 7.46
CA PRO A 211 -16.00 -7.27 6.21
C PRO A 211 -15.28 -5.94 6.42
N VAL A 212 -15.79 -5.09 7.32
CA VAL A 212 -15.18 -3.78 7.62
C VAL A 212 -13.82 -3.93 8.28
N GLY A 213 -13.70 -4.78 9.29
CA GLY A 213 -12.43 -5.01 9.99
C GLY A 213 -11.37 -5.62 9.08
N PHE A 214 -11.76 -6.55 8.20
CA PHE A 214 -10.90 -7.11 7.16
C PHE A 214 -10.39 -6.04 6.20
N ILE A 215 -11.27 -5.19 5.64
CA ILE A 215 -10.88 -4.12 4.73
C ILE A 215 -9.92 -3.15 5.42
N LEU A 216 -10.21 -2.75 6.66
CA LEU A 216 -9.33 -1.85 7.43
C LEU A 216 -7.93 -2.44 7.62
N ILE A 217 -7.85 -3.72 8.00
CA ILE A 217 -6.55 -4.41 8.14
C ILE A 217 -5.83 -4.44 6.79
N PHE A 218 -6.51 -4.85 5.71
CA PHE A 218 -5.90 -4.96 4.39
C PHE A 218 -5.35 -3.62 3.89
N ILE A 219 -6.16 -2.55 3.92
CA ILE A 219 -5.75 -1.23 3.43
C ILE A 219 -4.64 -0.63 4.28
N ALA A 220 -4.73 -0.75 5.61
CA ALA A 220 -3.66 -0.27 6.50
C ALA A 220 -2.34 -1.03 6.24
N SER A 221 -2.42 -2.32 5.95
CA SER A 221 -1.26 -3.15 5.64
C SER A 221 -0.63 -2.79 4.29
N VAL A 222 -1.45 -2.53 3.26
CA VAL A 222 -0.96 -2.00 1.98
C VAL A 222 -0.25 -0.66 2.20
N TRP A 223 -0.89 0.28 2.90
CA TRP A 223 -0.30 1.59 3.21
C TRP A 223 1.05 1.49 3.92
N SER A 224 1.11 0.74 5.03
CA SER A 224 2.34 0.59 5.81
C SER A 224 3.43 -0.15 5.07
N GLY A 225 3.08 -1.13 4.23
CA GLY A 225 4.03 -1.81 3.36
C GLY A 225 4.72 -0.84 2.40
N PHE A 226 3.94 -0.11 1.61
CA PHE A 226 4.51 0.86 0.67
C PHE A 226 5.21 2.03 1.37
N ALA A 227 4.70 2.49 2.52
CA ALA A 227 5.35 3.53 3.31
C ALA A 227 6.73 3.09 3.82
N LEU A 228 6.85 1.86 4.34
CA LEU A 228 8.14 1.33 4.81
C LEU A 228 9.10 1.05 3.65
N MET A 229 8.59 0.52 2.54
CA MET A 229 9.37 0.35 1.31
C MET A 229 9.93 1.69 0.85
N ALA A 230 9.10 2.74 0.75
CA ALA A 230 9.54 4.08 0.35
C ALA A 230 10.58 4.67 1.32
N ALA A 231 10.47 4.40 2.62
CA ALA A 231 11.40 4.90 3.62
C ALA A 231 12.76 4.20 3.65
N VAL A 232 12.82 2.90 3.32
CA VAL A 232 14.02 2.06 3.55
C VAL A 232 14.67 1.57 2.27
N SER A 233 13.86 1.22 1.27
CA SER A 233 14.31 0.67 -0.01
C SER A 233 13.48 1.27 -1.14
N PRO A 234 13.67 2.57 -1.46
CA PRO A 234 12.89 3.27 -2.48
C PRO A 234 12.87 2.52 -3.81
N GLY A 235 11.69 2.38 -4.39
CA GLY A 235 11.52 1.79 -5.71
C GLY A 235 10.08 1.80 -6.19
N ALA A 236 9.87 1.52 -7.47
CA ALA A 236 8.55 1.30 -8.02
C ALA A 236 8.02 -0.07 -7.59
N GLY A 237 6.72 -0.17 -7.33
CA GLY A 237 6.14 -1.42 -6.87
C GLY A 237 4.62 -1.46 -6.95
N GLY A 238 4.08 -2.66 -7.04
CA GLY A 238 2.66 -2.94 -7.02
C GLY A 238 2.42 -4.37 -6.56
N GLY A 239 1.32 -4.62 -5.87
CA GLY A 239 0.87 -5.96 -5.49
C GLY A 239 0.09 -5.97 -4.18
N ALA A 240 -0.87 -6.89 -4.08
CA ALA A 240 -1.66 -7.08 -2.86
C ALA A 240 -0.87 -7.76 -1.71
N SER A 241 0.36 -8.19 -1.96
CA SER A 241 1.15 -9.04 -1.06
C SER A 241 1.45 -8.37 0.27
N GLY A 242 1.70 -7.05 0.32
CA GLY A 242 1.83 -6.30 1.58
C GLY A 242 0.55 -6.36 2.42
N GLY A 243 -0.61 -6.26 1.77
CA GLY A 243 -1.92 -6.46 2.37
C GLY A 243 -2.09 -7.87 2.95
N ILE A 244 -1.72 -8.90 2.17
CA ILE A 244 -1.79 -10.31 2.55
C ILE A 244 -0.84 -10.62 3.74
N CYS A 245 0.38 -10.09 3.72
CA CYS A 245 1.32 -10.19 4.84
C CYS A 245 0.73 -9.58 6.11
N GLY A 246 0.01 -8.46 5.97
CA GLY A 246 -0.72 -7.84 7.06
C GLY A 246 -1.89 -8.66 7.61
N LEU A 247 -2.63 -9.39 6.76
CA LEU A 247 -3.63 -10.34 7.22
C LEU A 247 -3.00 -11.42 8.10
N LEU A 248 -1.84 -11.97 7.70
CA LEU A 248 -1.08 -12.92 8.51
C LEU A 248 -0.57 -12.30 9.82
N GLY A 249 -0.06 -11.07 9.77
CA GLY A 249 0.36 -10.32 10.96
C GLY A 249 -0.80 -10.11 11.94
N ALA A 250 -1.97 -9.72 11.44
CA ALA A 250 -3.20 -9.57 12.22
C ALA A 250 -3.64 -10.89 12.86
N MET A 251 -3.58 -12.00 12.12
CA MET A 251 -3.88 -13.34 12.65
C MET A 251 -2.89 -13.76 13.74
N GLY A 252 -1.60 -13.44 13.57
CA GLY A 252 -0.58 -13.63 14.59
C GLY A 252 -0.89 -12.85 15.87
N ALA A 253 -1.22 -11.56 15.75
CA ALA A 253 -1.61 -10.73 16.88
C ALA A 253 -2.87 -11.27 17.58
N TRP A 254 -3.90 -11.62 16.82
CA TRP A 254 -5.13 -12.22 17.35
C TRP A 254 -4.87 -13.54 18.08
N LEU A 255 -4.01 -14.40 17.52
CA LEU A 255 -3.64 -15.66 18.16
C LEU A 255 -2.91 -15.41 19.47
N VAL A 256 -1.95 -14.48 19.52
CA VAL A 256 -1.23 -14.13 20.77
C VAL A 256 -2.19 -13.66 21.86
N ILE A 257 -3.15 -12.81 21.49
CA ILE A 257 -4.16 -12.26 22.39
C ILE A 257 -5.06 -13.37 22.94
N ASN A 258 -5.49 -14.31 22.08
CA ASN A 258 -6.52 -15.30 22.40
C ASN A 258 -6.00 -16.69 22.76
N ARG A 259 -4.69 -16.95 22.67
CA ARG A 259 -4.05 -18.28 22.83
C ARG A 259 -4.40 -19.05 24.11
N ASN A 260 -4.77 -18.36 25.18
CA ASN A 260 -5.09 -18.98 26.47
C ASN A 260 -6.53 -19.50 26.54
N HIS A 261 -7.39 -19.06 25.62
CA HIS A 261 -8.81 -19.44 25.55
C HIS A 261 -9.06 -20.49 24.44
N LEU A 262 -8.04 -20.80 23.64
CA LEU A 262 -8.15 -21.79 22.57
C LEU A 262 -7.75 -23.19 23.07
N PRO A 263 -8.46 -24.26 22.63
CA PRO A 263 -8.00 -25.62 22.83
C PRO A 263 -6.57 -25.81 22.35
N ALA A 264 -5.79 -26.62 23.07
CA ALA A 264 -4.35 -26.77 22.80
C ALA A 264 -4.05 -27.22 21.37
N ASP A 265 -4.89 -28.07 20.78
CA ASP A 265 -4.72 -28.59 19.43
C ASP A 265 -5.05 -27.55 18.36
N VAL A 266 -6.11 -26.78 18.57
CA VAL A 266 -6.48 -25.64 17.70
C VAL A 266 -5.35 -24.61 17.69
N ARG A 267 -4.89 -24.20 18.88
CA ARG A 267 -3.76 -23.29 19.03
C ARG A 267 -2.52 -23.81 18.29
N ARG A 268 -2.16 -25.08 18.48
CA ARG A 268 -0.98 -25.69 17.85
C ARG A 268 -1.10 -25.71 16.32
N GLY A 269 -2.28 -26.05 15.80
CA GLY A 269 -2.57 -26.03 14.37
C GLY A 269 -2.42 -24.63 13.77
N TRP A 270 -3.03 -23.63 14.39
CA TRP A 270 -2.94 -22.23 13.95
C TRP A 270 -1.52 -21.68 14.05
N THR A 271 -0.81 -21.94 15.15
CA THR A 271 0.61 -21.54 15.29
C THR A 271 1.45 -22.18 14.19
N ARG A 272 1.28 -23.48 13.92
CA ARG A 272 2.01 -24.17 12.85
C ARG A 272 1.72 -23.55 11.48
N ALA A 273 0.45 -23.29 11.18
CA ALA A 273 0.06 -22.66 9.91
C ALA A 273 0.68 -21.28 9.75
N LEU A 274 0.64 -20.43 10.79
CA LEU A 274 1.24 -19.09 10.75
C LEU A 274 2.76 -19.14 10.59
N VAL A 275 3.44 -20.05 11.29
CA VAL A 275 4.89 -20.22 11.16
C VAL A 275 5.27 -20.66 9.75
N ILE A 276 4.57 -21.65 9.18
CA ILE A 276 4.83 -22.12 7.82
C ILE A 276 4.61 -21.00 6.81
N ASN A 277 3.47 -20.31 6.86
CA ASN A 277 3.18 -19.19 5.95
C ASN A 277 4.17 -18.04 6.12
N GLY A 278 4.57 -17.72 7.35
CA GLY A 278 5.58 -16.69 7.63
C GLY A 278 6.95 -17.04 7.06
N ILE A 279 7.38 -18.30 7.16
CA ILE A 279 8.63 -18.77 6.53
C ILE A 279 8.53 -18.71 5.01
N LEU A 280 7.43 -19.18 4.42
CA LEU A 280 7.25 -19.17 2.97
C LEU A 280 7.27 -17.74 2.40
N ILE A 281 6.53 -16.82 3.01
CA ILE A 281 6.54 -15.41 2.62
C ILE A 281 7.90 -14.79 2.86
N GLY A 282 8.55 -15.07 3.99
CA GLY A 282 9.89 -14.59 4.27
C GLY A 282 10.89 -15.04 3.20
N ALA A 283 10.83 -16.30 2.77
CA ALA A 283 11.67 -16.82 1.70
C ALA A 283 11.35 -16.19 0.34
N MET A 284 10.06 -16.04 -0.01
CA MET A 284 9.64 -15.34 -1.24
C MET A 284 10.09 -13.88 -1.24
N SER A 285 10.16 -13.23 -0.08
CA SER A 285 10.62 -11.84 0.06
C SER A 285 12.09 -11.64 -0.30
N LEU A 286 12.86 -12.72 -0.43
CA LEU A 286 14.28 -12.68 -0.81
C LEU A 286 14.50 -12.83 -2.32
N ILE A 287 13.44 -13.07 -3.09
CA ILE A 287 13.50 -13.16 -4.55
C ILE A 287 13.67 -11.72 -5.10
N PRO A 288 14.62 -11.46 -6.02
CA PRO A 288 14.72 -10.18 -6.74
C PRO A 288 13.38 -9.80 -7.36
N GLY A 289 13.03 -8.51 -7.40
CA GLY A 289 11.68 -8.06 -7.79
C GLY A 289 10.67 -7.99 -6.67
N ILE A 290 10.96 -8.57 -5.49
CA ILE A 290 10.00 -8.64 -4.37
C ILE A 290 10.48 -7.79 -3.20
N SER A 291 9.62 -6.83 -2.79
CA SER A 291 9.95 -5.92 -1.70
C SER A 291 9.81 -6.57 -0.32
N ALA A 292 10.93 -6.97 0.27
CA ALA A 292 10.99 -7.44 1.65
C ALA A 292 10.49 -6.40 2.66
N MET A 293 10.82 -5.12 2.45
CA MET A 293 10.34 -4.02 3.30
C MET A 293 8.85 -3.78 3.13
N GLY A 294 8.31 -3.97 1.92
CA GLY A 294 6.86 -3.96 1.67
C GLY A 294 6.13 -5.05 2.46
N HIS A 295 6.65 -6.27 2.45
CA HIS A 295 6.06 -7.38 3.22
C HIS A 295 6.17 -7.18 4.73
N LEU A 296 7.34 -6.74 5.22
CA LEU A 296 7.55 -6.45 6.64
C LEU A 296 6.65 -5.32 7.14
N GLY A 297 6.59 -4.22 6.39
CA GLY A 297 5.74 -3.07 6.72
C GLY A 297 4.28 -3.46 6.78
N GLY A 298 3.81 -4.24 5.80
CA GLY A 298 2.44 -4.75 5.78
C GLY A 298 2.13 -5.68 6.96
N ALA A 299 3.03 -6.62 7.28
CA ALA A 299 2.88 -7.51 8.43
C ALA A 299 2.78 -6.74 9.76
N LEU A 300 3.63 -5.73 9.96
CA LEU A 300 3.61 -4.89 11.15
C LEU A 300 2.34 -4.03 11.25
N GLY A 301 1.95 -3.36 10.16
CA GLY A 301 0.74 -2.56 10.12
C GLY A 301 -0.52 -3.39 10.38
N GLY A 302 -0.62 -4.55 9.74
CA GLY A 302 -1.72 -5.48 9.97
C GLY A 302 -1.76 -6.03 11.38
N ALA A 303 -0.60 -6.39 11.97
CA ALA A 303 -0.52 -6.82 13.37
C ALA A 303 -0.99 -5.73 14.34
N MET A 304 -0.59 -4.47 14.13
CA MET A 304 -1.01 -3.35 14.98
C MET A 304 -2.52 -3.10 14.90
N VAL A 305 -3.09 -3.02 13.70
CA VAL A 305 -4.54 -2.81 13.51
C VAL A 305 -5.33 -4.01 14.01
N GLY A 306 -4.89 -5.24 13.70
CA GLY A 306 -5.51 -6.47 14.17
C GLY A 306 -5.54 -6.57 15.69
N TRP A 307 -4.45 -6.18 16.36
CA TRP A 307 -4.39 -6.09 17.83
C TRP A 307 -5.39 -5.06 18.36
N ALA A 308 -5.38 -3.85 17.82
CA ALA A 308 -6.31 -2.80 18.24
C ALA A 308 -7.78 -3.24 18.14
N LEU A 309 -8.17 -3.83 17.00
CA LEU A 309 -9.51 -4.34 16.78
C LEU A 309 -9.86 -5.49 17.74
N ALA A 310 -8.93 -6.39 18.04
CA ALA A 310 -9.14 -7.48 19.00
C ALA A 310 -9.38 -6.94 20.42
N LEU A 311 -8.67 -5.89 20.85
CA LEU A 311 -8.89 -5.25 22.15
C LEU A 311 -10.22 -4.50 22.22
N MET A 312 -10.61 -3.85 21.13
CA MET A 312 -11.91 -3.17 21.04
C MET A 312 -13.09 -4.16 21.09
N ALA A 313 -12.92 -5.33 20.47
CA ALA A 313 -13.91 -6.40 20.51
C ALA A 313 -14.12 -6.94 21.94
N ARG A 314 -13.04 -7.12 22.71
CA ARG A 314 -13.09 -7.61 24.11
C ARG A 314 -13.96 -6.81 25.07
N GLY A 315 -14.23 -5.54 24.79
CA GLY A 315 -15.09 -4.74 25.65
C GLY A 315 -14.44 -4.24 26.94
N GLY A 316 -15.27 -3.60 27.78
CA GLY A 316 -14.87 -3.05 29.07
C GLY A 316 -13.66 -2.09 28.99
N ASN A 317 -12.75 -2.22 29.95
CA ASN A 317 -11.55 -1.38 30.06
C ASN A 317 -10.53 -1.58 28.92
N SER A 318 -10.68 -2.62 28.08
CA SER A 318 -9.77 -2.86 26.95
C SER A 318 -10.11 -2.01 25.72
N ARG A 319 -11.37 -1.54 25.59
CA ARG A 319 -11.83 -0.69 24.48
C ARG A 319 -11.05 0.63 24.31
N PRO A 320 -10.88 1.47 25.36
CA PRO A 320 -10.13 2.72 25.22
C PRO A 320 -8.68 2.47 24.82
N MET A 321 -8.04 1.43 25.37
CA MET A 321 -6.68 1.03 24.99
C MET A 321 -6.59 0.62 23.52
N GLY A 322 -7.53 -0.20 23.03
CA GLY A 322 -7.59 -0.56 21.62
C GLY A 322 -7.78 0.66 20.70
N ALA A 323 -8.65 1.59 21.08
CA ALA A 323 -8.85 2.84 20.33
C ALA A 323 -7.58 3.72 20.32
N SER A 324 -6.86 3.83 21.43
CA SER A 324 -5.59 4.55 21.51
C SER A 324 -4.50 3.92 20.64
N ILE A 325 -4.40 2.59 20.61
CA ILE A 325 -3.47 1.87 19.73
C ILE A 325 -3.83 2.11 18.27
N LEU A 326 -5.12 2.06 17.91
CA LEU A 326 -5.57 2.33 16.54
C LEU A 326 -5.22 3.77 16.12
N LEU A 327 -5.48 4.75 16.97
CA LEU A 327 -5.13 6.15 16.71
C LEU A 327 -3.61 6.32 16.55
N GLY A 328 -2.83 5.73 17.46
CA GLY A 328 -1.36 5.75 17.38
C GLY A 328 -0.84 5.10 16.11
N ALA A 329 -1.44 3.99 15.68
CA ALA A 329 -1.11 3.31 14.42
C ALA A 329 -1.37 4.22 13.21
N VAL A 330 -2.55 4.86 13.14
CA VAL A 330 -2.89 5.79 12.05
C VAL A 330 -1.90 6.95 11.98
N VAL A 331 -1.56 7.56 13.13
CA VAL A 331 -0.59 8.66 13.19
C VAL A 331 0.81 8.18 12.74
N ALA A 332 1.29 7.06 13.27
CA ALA A 332 2.59 6.51 12.92
C ALA A 332 2.69 6.15 11.42
N MET A 333 1.63 5.57 10.86
CA MET A 333 1.55 5.24 9.43
C MET A 333 1.52 6.48 8.55
N GLY A 334 0.83 7.54 8.98
CA GLY A 334 0.84 8.83 8.28
C GLY A 334 2.21 9.48 8.26
N LEU A 335 2.89 9.53 9.41
CA LEU A 335 4.25 10.07 9.53
C LEU A 335 5.27 9.24 8.75
N LEU A 336 5.18 7.91 8.82
CA LEU A 336 6.05 7.02 8.03
C LEU A 336 5.81 7.19 6.53
N GLY A 337 4.55 7.31 6.12
CA GLY A 337 4.19 7.61 4.73
C GLY A 337 4.82 8.92 4.28
N GLN A 338 4.74 9.96 5.10
CA GLN A 338 5.31 11.27 4.78
C GLN A 338 6.81 11.21 4.60
N TYR A 339 7.49 10.67 5.61
CA TYR A 339 8.92 10.50 5.56
C TYR A 339 9.36 9.65 4.37
N GLY A 340 8.66 8.53 4.13
CA GLY A 340 8.94 7.64 3.01
C GLY A 340 8.79 8.32 1.65
N MET A 341 7.71 9.06 1.44
CA MET A 341 7.47 9.80 0.19
C MET A 341 8.53 10.89 -0.05
N GLU A 342 8.85 11.69 0.97
CA GLU A 342 9.88 12.72 0.90
C GLU A 342 11.26 12.10 0.64
N HIS A 343 11.63 11.06 1.39
CA HIS A 343 12.92 10.38 1.26
C HIS A 343 13.08 9.71 -0.11
N ALA A 344 12.05 8.98 -0.55
CA ALA A 344 12.08 8.25 -1.81
C ALA A 344 12.17 9.20 -3.01
N SER A 345 11.42 10.32 -2.98
CA SER A 345 11.48 11.33 -4.05
C SER A 345 12.79 12.11 -4.08
N ALA A 346 13.48 12.24 -2.93
CA ALA A 346 14.80 12.84 -2.83
C ALA A 346 15.94 11.85 -3.14
N SER A 347 15.65 10.55 -3.20
CA SER A 347 16.61 9.51 -3.54
C SER A 347 16.91 9.50 -5.05
N GLY A 348 18.09 9.02 -5.45
CA GLY A 348 18.54 8.97 -6.86
C GLY A 348 17.64 8.15 -7.81
N TRP A 349 16.55 7.56 -7.33
CA TRP A 349 15.51 6.92 -8.15
C TRP A 349 14.81 7.89 -9.11
N ALA A 350 14.63 9.16 -8.70
CA ALA A 350 14.12 10.18 -9.60
C ALA A 350 15.04 10.37 -10.81
N ASP A 351 16.37 10.35 -10.58
CA ASP A 351 17.37 10.42 -11.65
C ASP A 351 17.30 9.19 -12.58
N ALA A 352 17.13 7.97 -12.03
CA ALA A 352 17.10 6.72 -12.82
C ALA A 352 15.95 6.66 -13.85
N GLY A 353 14.78 7.23 -13.55
CA GLY A 353 13.65 7.27 -14.47
C GLY A 353 13.68 8.47 -15.44
N GLU A 354 14.28 9.58 -15.04
CA GLU A 354 14.31 10.83 -15.81
C GLU A 354 15.48 10.91 -16.79
N ILE A 355 16.67 10.39 -16.42
CA ILE A 355 17.87 10.43 -17.26
C ILE A 355 17.63 9.78 -18.63
N PRO A 356 17.07 8.55 -18.73
CA PRO A 356 16.78 7.95 -20.03
C PRO A 356 15.81 8.80 -20.88
N ARG A 357 14.79 9.41 -20.26
CA ARG A 357 13.84 10.29 -20.96
C ARG A 357 14.51 11.54 -21.53
N LEU A 358 15.37 12.20 -20.74
CA LEU A 358 16.14 13.35 -21.20
C LEU A 358 17.10 12.95 -22.34
N ASN A 359 17.75 11.79 -22.21
CA ASN A 359 18.71 11.28 -23.18
C ASN A 359 18.09 10.80 -24.49
N GLN A 360 16.82 10.41 -24.50
CA GLN A 360 16.12 9.97 -25.71
C GLN A 360 15.62 11.13 -26.58
N HIS A 361 15.44 12.34 -26.02
CA HIS A 361 14.82 13.46 -26.75
C HIS A 361 15.56 14.79 -26.56
N LEU A 362 15.52 15.36 -25.35
CA LEU A 362 15.99 16.73 -25.12
C LEU A 362 17.51 16.90 -25.28
N VAL A 363 18.29 15.93 -24.84
CA VAL A 363 19.76 15.95 -24.99
C VAL A 363 20.18 15.82 -26.47
N PRO A 364 19.62 14.88 -27.27
CA PRO A 364 19.83 14.83 -28.72
C PRO A 364 19.45 16.12 -29.46
N GLU A 365 18.29 16.72 -29.18
CA GLU A 365 17.86 17.96 -29.84
C GLU A 365 18.74 19.16 -29.43
N MET A 366 19.15 19.25 -28.17
CA MET A 366 20.17 20.22 -27.73
C MET A 366 21.50 20.02 -28.47
N ALA A 367 21.98 18.77 -28.59
CA ALA A 367 23.22 18.47 -29.30
C ALA A 367 23.13 18.82 -30.80
N LYS A 368 21.98 18.61 -31.43
CA LYS A 368 21.69 18.98 -32.81
C LYS A 368 21.72 20.49 -33.01
N TRP A 369 21.04 21.24 -32.13
CA TRP A 369 21.05 22.69 -32.15
C TRP A 369 22.46 23.26 -31.90
N LEU A 370 23.23 22.69 -30.96
CA LEU A 370 24.60 23.12 -30.71
C LEU A 370 25.51 22.96 -31.94
N ARG A 371 25.36 21.87 -32.70
CA ARG A 371 26.11 21.67 -33.95
C ARG A 371 25.81 22.78 -34.98
N THR A 372 24.53 23.11 -35.18
CA THR A 372 24.15 24.19 -36.11
C THR A 372 24.61 25.56 -35.62
N PHE A 373 24.55 25.78 -34.30
CA PHE A 373 25.06 27.01 -33.69
C PHE A 373 26.58 27.14 -33.92
N HIS A 374 27.37 26.10 -33.69
CA HIS A 374 28.82 26.14 -33.88
C HIS A 374 29.19 26.39 -35.35
N GLN A 375 28.47 25.76 -36.29
CA GLN A 375 28.65 26.04 -37.72
C GLN A 375 28.34 27.50 -38.06
N GLY A 376 27.28 28.08 -37.48
CA GLY A 376 26.98 29.50 -37.57
C GLY A 376 28.11 30.38 -37.03
N GLU A 377 28.60 30.05 -35.84
CA GLU A 377 29.68 30.78 -35.17
C GLU A 377 30.97 30.75 -35.98
N GLU A 378 31.39 29.58 -36.44
CA GLU A 378 32.65 29.38 -37.16
C GLU A 378 32.63 29.92 -38.58
N ASN A 379 31.55 29.68 -39.33
CA ASN A 379 31.53 29.96 -40.77
C ASN A 379 30.95 31.34 -41.11
N HIS A 380 30.05 31.88 -40.28
CA HIS A 380 29.25 33.04 -40.66
C HIS A 380 29.45 34.25 -39.73
N TRP A 381 29.59 34.05 -38.41
CA TRP A 381 29.66 35.18 -37.47
C TRP A 381 31.10 35.59 -37.13
N GLN A 382 31.93 34.66 -36.63
CA GLN A 382 33.29 34.99 -36.18
C GLN A 382 34.19 35.58 -37.26
N PRO A 383 34.21 35.07 -38.51
CA PRO A 383 35.07 35.63 -39.55
C PRO A 383 34.77 37.10 -39.87
N LEU A 384 33.51 37.53 -39.68
CA LEU A 384 33.09 38.92 -39.87
C LEU A 384 33.37 39.76 -38.62
N LEU A 385 33.07 39.23 -37.43
CA LEU A 385 33.28 39.95 -36.17
C LEU A 385 34.76 40.22 -35.87
N MET A 386 35.66 39.32 -36.30
CA MET A 386 37.11 39.48 -36.16
C MET A 386 37.72 40.50 -37.14
N ARG A 387 36.96 40.92 -38.17
CA ARG A 387 37.38 41.99 -39.08
C ARG A 387 37.02 43.35 -38.50
N ASP A 388 37.87 44.33 -38.80
CA ASP A 388 37.56 45.75 -38.59
C ASP A 388 36.18 46.07 -39.17
N LYS A 389 35.32 46.72 -38.36
CA LYS A 389 33.94 47.03 -38.72
C LYS A 389 33.82 47.85 -40.00
N TYR A 390 34.82 48.66 -40.34
CA TYR A 390 34.88 49.43 -41.58
C TYR A 390 35.25 48.60 -42.81
N ARG A 391 35.66 47.34 -42.62
CA ARG A 391 36.10 46.40 -43.68
C ARG A 391 35.20 45.18 -43.80
N ARG A 392 34.07 45.12 -43.08
CA ARG A 392 33.07 44.06 -43.20
C ARG A 392 32.28 44.25 -44.50
N ASN A 393 32.00 43.16 -45.19
CA ASN A 393 31.12 43.18 -46.36
C ASN A 393 29.67 43.35 -45.88
N GLU A 394 28.96 44.38 -46.33
CA GLU A 394 27.60 44.70 -45.86
C GLU A 394 26.58 43.61 -46.21
N VAL A 395 26.65 43.03 -47.41
CA VAL A 395 25.77 41.93 -47.84
C VAL A 395 26.00 40.69 -46.96
N ALA A 396 27.26 40.27 -46.81
CA ALA A 396 27.60 39.12 -45.97
C ALA A 396 27.26 39.36 -44.48
N SER A 397 27.34 40.61 -44.00
CA SER A 397 26.96 40.96 -42.63
C SER A 397 25.45 40.91 -42.43
N GLY A 398 24.67 41.37 -43.41
CA GLY A 398 23.22 41.23 -43.41
C GLY A 398 22.78 39.76 -43.40
N GLU A 399 23.36 38.93 -44.27
CA GLU A 399 23.10 37.48 -44.32
C GLU A 399 23.48 36.80 -42.99
N ALA A 400 24.65 37.12 -42.44
CA ALA A 400 25.10 36.58 -41.17
C ALA A 400 24.21 37.01 -39.99
N ALA A 401 23.68 38.23 -40.00
CA ALA A 401 22.71 38.69 -39.02
C ALA A 401 21.39 37.92 -39.12
N THR A 402 20.86 37.70 -40.33
CA THR A 402 19.67 36.87 -40.55
C THR A 402 19.88 35.43 -40.07
N LEU A 403 21.07 34.85 -40.28
CA LEU A 403 21.42 33.54 -39.75
C LEU A 403 21.46 33.52 -38.22
N ALA A 404 21.94 34.59 -37.57
CA ALA A 404 21.91 34.71 -36.12
C ALA A 404 20.47 34.76 -35.57
N ASP A 405 19.58 35.52 -36.23
CA ASP A 405 18.15 35.53 -35.87
C ASP A 405 17.50 34.17 -36.05
N ALA A 406 17.80 33.47 -37.16
CA ALA A 406 17.29 32.13 -37.41
C ALA A 406 17.76 31.14 -36.32
N SER A 407 19.04 31.20 -35.91
CA SER A 407 19.56 30.39 -34.81
C SER A 407 18.88 30.71 -33.46
N ARG A 408 18.49 31.96 -33.22
CA ARG A 408 17.74 32.39 -32.03
C ARG A 408 16.28 31.95 -32.08
N SER A 409 15.67 31.93 -33.27
CA SER A 409 14.30 31.44 -33.45
C SER A 409 14.19 29.93 -33.19
N THR A 410 15.24 29.16 -33.51
CA THR A 410 15.27 27.70 -33.33
C THR A 410 15.61 27.27 -31.90
N SER A 411 16.33 28.08 -31.12
CA SER A 411 16.58 27.81 -29.71
C SER A 411 15.36 28.11 -28.81
N GLY A 412 14.44 28.97 -29.26
CA GLY A 412 13.26 29.40 -28.50
C GLY A 412 12.34 28.24 -28.09
N PRO A 413 11.85 27.41 -29.03
CA PRO A 413 11.05 26.23 -28.71
C PRO A 413 11.77 25.26 -27.75
N LEU A 414 13.07 25.04 -27.97
CA LEU A 414 13.88 24.18 -27.11
C LEU A 414 13.99 24.75 -25.69
N LEU A 415 14.15 26.07 -25.53
CA LEU A 415 14.15 26.72 -24.21
C LEU A 415 12.80 26.58 -23.52
N VAL A 416 11.69 26.73 -24.23
CA VAL A 416 10.34 26.49 -23.69
C VAL A 416 10.21 25.06 -23.22
N GLU A 417 10.62 24.09 -24.05
CA GLU A 417 10.52 22.67 -23.73
C GLU A 417 11.34 22.28 -22.49
N TRP A 418 12.59 22.75 -22.38
CA TRP A 418 13.40 22.59 -21.17
C TRP A 418 12.80 23.30 -19.94
N THR A 419 12.11 24.42 -20.14
CA THR A 419 11.44 25.16 -19.06
C THR A 419 10.21 24.41 -18.56
N GLU A 420 9.42 23.82 -19.46
CA GLU A 420 8.19 23.08 -19.14
C GLU A 420 8.48 21.66 -18.65
N THR A 421 9.64 21.10 -18.99
CA THR A 421 10.07 19.77 -18.52
C THR A 421 10.23 19.78 -17.00
N THR A 422 9.40 18.99 -16.32
CA THR A 422 9.48 18.79 -14.87
C THR A 422 10.43 17.63 -14.59
N VAL A 423 11.49 17.92 -13.84
CA VAL A 423 12.49 16.96 -13.36
C VAL A 423 12.68 17.15 -11.86
N LYS A 424 12.96 16.05 -11.15
CA LYS A 424 13.07 16.01 -9.69
C LYS A 424 14.40 15.45 -9.23
N GLY A 425 15.03 14.62 -10.07
CA GLY A 425 16.36 14.08 -9.82
C GLY A 425 17.40 15.18 -9.64
N LYS A 426 18.41 14.94 -8.79
CA LYS A 426 19.43 15.95 -8.50
C LYS A 426 20.27 16.23 -9.74
N VAL A 427 20.64 15.17 -10.47
CA VAL A 427 21.43 15.24 -11.70
C VAL A 427 20.59 15.84 -12.82
N THR A 428 19.33 15.42 -12.96
CA THR A 428 18.43 15.93 -14.01
C THR A 428 18.03 17.39 -13.79
N GLN A 429 17.83 17.83 -12.55
CA GLN A 429 17.60 19.24 -12.21
C GLN A 429 18.84 20.10 -12.49
N GLN A 430 20.04 19.59 -12.21
CA GLN A 430 21.29 20.26 -12.57
C GLN A 430 21.44 20.35 -14.10
N ALA A 431 21.10 19.28 -14.81
CA ALA A 431 21.09 19.25 -16.27
C ALA A 431 20.15 20.32 -16.84
N ARG A 432 18.87 20.28 -16.46
CA ARG A 432 17.88 21.28 -16.90
C ARG A 432 18.37 22.72 -16.65
N THR A 433 18.90 22.99 -15.46
CA THR A 433 19.43 24.32 -15.11
C THR A 433 20.55 24.76 -16.06
N LEU A 434 21.52 23.89 -16.33
CA LEU A 434 22.66 24.19 -17.20
C LEU A 434 22.23 24.32 -18.67
N ALA A 435 21.31 23.48 -19.15
CA ALA A 435 20.73 23.57 -20.49
C ALA A 435 20.03 24.91 -20.73
N MET A 436 19.16 25.32 -19.79
CA MET A 436 18.47 26.62 -19.85
C MET A 436 19.46 27.79 -19.81
N ALA A 437 20.48 27.73 -18.96
CA ALA A 437 21.52 28.75 -18.90
C ALA A 437 22.30 28.84 -20.23
N LEU A 438 22.63 27.71 -20.86
CA LEU A 438 23.31 27.66 -22.15
C LEU A 438 22.45 28.27 -23.27
N LEU A 439 21.16 27.91 -23.36
CA LEU A 439 20.24 28.47 -24.35
C LEU A 439 20.05 29.98 -24.17
N LYS A 440 19.82 30.43 -22.94
CA LYS A 440 19.63 31.85 -22.63
C LYS A 440 20.88 32.67 -22.96
N THR A 441 22.05 32.22 -22.50
CA THR A 441 23.31 32.93 -22.77
C THR A 441 23.70 32.89 -24.26
N SER A 442 23.31 31.84 -24.99
CA SER A 442 23.47 31.81 -26.44
C SER A 442 22.53 32.77 -27.16
N ASN A 443 21.28 32.93 -26.69
CA ASN A 443 20.34 33.90 -27.24
C ASN A 443 20.79 35.34 -27.01
N ASP A 444 21.27 35.65 -25.81
CA ASP A 444 21.89 36.96 -25.51
C ASP A 444 23.08 37.23 -26.44
N TYR A 445 23.93 36.22 -26.68
CA TYR A 445 25.06 36.36 -27.59
C TYR A 445 24.61 36.59 -29.04
N LEU A 446 23.66 35.81 -29.55
CA LEU A 446 23.13 35.94 -30.91
C LEU A 446 22.48 37.29 -31.15
N GLU A 447 21.80 37.85 -30.15
CA GLU A 447 21.19 39.17 -30.21
C GLU A 447 22.23 40.27 -30.42
N VAL A 448 23.28 40.29 -29.60
CA VAL A 448 24.38 41.26 -29.76
C VAL A 448 25.12 41.04 -31.08
N VAL A 449 25.31 39.80 -31.51
CA VAL A 449 25.91 39.47 -32.82
C VAL A 449 25.07 40.02 -33.97
N ALA A 450 23.76 39.81 -33.95
CA ALA A 450 22.85 40.29 -34.99
C ALA A 450 22.81 41.82 -35.01
N GLU A 451 22.74 42.48 -33.85
CA GLU A 451 22.83 43.94 -33.75
C GLU A 451 24.14 44.48 -34.36
N ALA A 452 25.29 43.89 -33.99
CA ALA A 452 26.60 44.32 -34.45
C ALA A 452 26.79 44.13 -35.95
N LEU A 453 26.29 43.02 -36.50
CA LEU A 453 26.37 42.73 -37.93
C LEU A 453 25.44 43.63 -38.75
N ARG A 454 24.23 43.93 -38.26
CA ARG A 454 23.31 44.87 -38.92
C ARG A 454 23.80 46.31 -38.88
N ALA A 455 24.31 46.75 -37.73
CA ALA A 455 24.82 48.11 -37.56
C ALA A 455 26.07 48.35 -38.42
N GLY A 456 26.85 47.30 -38.72
CA GLY A 456 28.01 47.39 -39.59
C GLY A 456 29.01 48.45 -39.10
N ARG A 457 29.14 49.55 -39.85
CA ARG A 457 30.04 50.67 -39.52
C ARG A 457 29.54 51.52 -38.34
N ASP A 458 28.25 51.53 -38.10
CA ASP A 458 27.59 52.33 -37.05
C ASP A 458 27.62 51.64 -35.68
N TRP A 459 28.16 50.41 -35.59
CA TRP A 459 28.34 49.72 -34.32
C TRP A 459 29.34 50.46 -33.41
N PRO A 460 28.96 50.89 -32.18
CA PRO A 460 29.85 51.63 -31.29
C PRO A 460 31.04 50.80 -30.80
N MET A 461 32.24 51.39 -30.79
CA MET A 461 33.47 50.66 -30.44
C MET A 461 33.49 50.26 -28.95
N GLU A 462 32.79 51.02 -28.11
CA GLU A 462 32.58 50.74 -26.69
C GLU A 462 31.80 49.42 -26.47
N ARG A 463 30.98 49.00 -27.44
CA ARG A 463 30.20 47.76 -27.38
C ARG A 463 30.93 46.52 -27.90
N ASP A 464 32.13 46.63 -28.47
CA ASP A 464 32.90 45.44 -28.91
C ASP A 464 33.25 44.52 -27.75
N ARG A 465 33.43 45.08 -26.54
CA ARG A 465 33.63 44.30 -25.32
C ARG A 465 32.42 43.45 -24.95
N GLU A 466 31.22 43.89 -25.28
CA GLU A 466 29.95 43.19 -25.01
C GLU A 466 29.90 41.85 -25.74
N ILE A 467 30.31 41.82 -27.03
CA ILE A 467 30.37 40.60 -27.83
C ILE A 467 31.32 39.58 -27.21
N ILE A 468 32.51 40.03 -26.80
CA ILE A 468 33.54 39.18 -26.18
C ILE A 468 33.04 38.63 -24.84
N GLU A 469 32.43 39.48 -24.02
CA GLU A 469 31.90 39.11 -22.72
C GLU A 469 30.79 38.07 -22.83
N LYS A 470 29.76 38.33 -23.67
CA LYS A 470 28.63 37.43 -23.89
C LYS A 470 29.10 36.08 -24.45
N ARG A 471 30.05 36.10 -25.39
CA ARG A 471 30.67 34.86 -25.90
C ARG A 471 31.38 34.09 -24.80
N GLY A 472 32.12 34.78 -23.92
CA GLY A 472 32.81 34.17 -22.78
C GLY A 472 31.84 33.53 -21.78
N ILE A 473 30.74 34.21 -21.44
CA ILE A 473 29.68 33.68 -20.58
C ILE A 473 29.08 32.41 -21.19
N ARG A 474 28.69 32.47 -22.48
CA ARG A 474 28.12 31.33 -23.21
C ARG A 474 29.05 30.13 -23.25
N ARG A 475 30.35 30.34 -23.53
CA ARG A 475 31.36 29.25 -23.53
C ARG A 475 31.52 28.59 -22.16
N ARG A 476 31.42 29.35 -21.07
CA ARG A 476 31.42 28.79 -19.70
C ARG A 476 30.18 27.95 -19.44
N ALA A 477 29.00 28.41 -19.85
CA ALA A 477 27.76 27.65 -19.75
C ALA A 477 27.83 26.34 -20.56
N GLU A 478 28.38 26.39 -21.77
CA GLU A 478 28.56 25.21 -22.63
C GLU A 478 29.54 24.21 -22.02
N LYS A 479 30.65 24.69 -21.44
CA LYS A 479 31.61 23.84 -20.74
C LYS A 479 30.94 23.14 -19.55
N ALA A 480 30.23 23.88 -18.70
CA ALA A 480 29.54 23.30 -17.54
C ALA A 480 28.52 22.23 -17.96
N TRP A 481 27.77 22.47 -19.04
CA TRP A 481 26.84 21.50 -19.62
C TRP A 481 27.56 20.22 -20.09
N ARG A 482 28.65 20.36 -20.84
CA ARG A 482 29.47 19.21 -21.30
C ARG A 482 30.09 18.43 -20.16
N ASP A 483 30.70 19.11 -19.19
CA ASP A 483 31.33 18.48 -18.03
C ASP A 483 30.30 17.62 -17.25
N LEU A 484 29.05 18.09 -17.15
CA LEU A 484 27.96 17.31 -16.55
C LEU A 484 27.62 16.06 -17.37
N LEU A 485 27.49 16.18 -18.69
CA LEU A 485 27.16 15.04 -19.55
C LEU A 485 28.29 14.00 -19.56
N GLU A 486 29.55 14.43 -19.55
CA GLU A 486 30.73 13.54 -19.52
C GLU A 486 30.86 12.83 -18.16
N SER A 487 30.71 13.55 -17.05
CA SER A 487 30.76 12.94 -15.70
C SER A 487 29.66 11.92 -15.42
N ASN A 488 28.56 11.97 -16.16
CA ASN A 488 27.46 11.01 -16.07
C ASN A 488 27.42 10.01 -17.24
N ARG A 489 28.41 10.03 -18.14
CA ARG A 489 28.51 9.09 -19.27
C ARG A 489 29.05 7.71 -18.85
N ASP A 490 29.86 7.69 -17.79
CA ASP A 490 30.52 6.50 -17.25
C ASP A 490 29.87 6.00 -15.95
N GLN A 491 28.74 6.59 -15.53
CA GLN A 491 27.93 5.91 -14.53
C GLN A 491 27.44 4.63 -15.21
N PRO A 492 27.78 3.44 -14.68
CA PRO A 492 27.21 2.21 -15.19
C PRO A 492 25.71 2.42 -15.22
N ASP A 493 25.09 2.02 -16.33
CA ASP A 493 23.64 1.91 -16.42
C ASP A 493 23.20 1.24 -15.12
N THR A 494 22.63 1.99 -14.18
CA THR A 494 22.14 1.42 -12.93
C THR A 494 20.89 0.58 -13.19
N GLY A 495 20.65 0.19 -14.44
CA GLY A 495 19.96 -1.05 -14.82
C GLY A 495 20.50 -2.32 -14.16
N ASP A 496 21.67 -2.27 -13.49
CA ASP A 496 22.12 -3.32 -12.55
C ASP A 496 21.62 -3.13 -11.10
N VAL A 497 20.73 -2.15 -10.83
CA VAL A 497 19.67 -2.41 -9.86
C VAL A 497 18.63 -3.22 -10.62
N GLU A 498 18.95 -4.51 -10.84
CA GLU A 498 17.99 -5.50 -11.31
C GLU A 498 16.68 -5.27 -10.52
N PRO A 499 15.55 -5.00 -11.20
CA PRO A 499 14.25 -4.95 -10.55
C PRO A 499 13.99 -6.24 -9.78
#